data_AF-A0A7C6AQH5-F1
#
_entry.id   AF-A0A7C6AQH5-F1
#
_cell.length_a   1.000
_cell.length_b   1.000
_cell.length_c   1.000
_cell.angle_alpha   90.00
_cell.angle_beta   90.00
_cell.angle_gamma   90.00
#
_symmetry.space_group_name_H-M   'P 1'
#
loop_
_entity.id
_entity.type
_entity.pdbx_description
1 polymer ?
#
loop_
_entity_poly.entity_id
_entity_poly.type
_entity_poly.pdbx_seq_one_letter_code
_entity_poly.pdbx_strand_id
1 'polypeptide(L)'
;MYRHGWRAGSAPGFRVDFESGEVLPPGGDGSFTPPHSRSLERVSLAVRATRNILLVRLLRPELRDEVAEASLRYALKRGIEEYFELEETEIAAKAIGRDEHRAILLYETAEGGAGVLRRLVEEPDAIAEVGRTALAICHFGLRDRRRDDPEAASGRRATGAF
;
A
#
# COMPACT_ATOMS: atom_id res chain seq x y z
N MET A 1 6.06 14.96 -5.65
CA MET A 1 6.63 15.63 -6.83
C MET A 1 6.10 17.05 -6.87
N TYR A 2 6.96 18.07 -6.93
CA TYR A 2 6.55 19.48 -6.98
C TYR A 2 6.50 19.93 -8.44
N ARG A 3 5.43 20.58 -8.89
CA ARG A 3 5.44 21.23 -10.22
C ARG A 3 6.08 22.60 -10.05
N HIS A 4 7.24 22.80 -10.68
CA HIS A 4 8.09 23.99 -10.52
C HIS A 4 7.59 25.25 -11.27
N GLY A 5 6.30 25.35 -11.59
CA GLY A 5 5.72 26.48 -12.34
C GLY A 5 5.55 26.20 -13.84
N TRP A 6 5.31 27.25 -14.61
CA TRP A 6 5.10 27.18 -16.06
C TRP A 6 6.35 26.67 -16.78
N ARG A 7 6.18 25.78 -17.79
CA ARG A 7 7.31 25.25 -18.59
C ARG A 7 8.12 26.32 -19.32
N ALA A 8 7.52 27.49 -19.58
CA ALA A 8 8.12 28.63 -20.27
C ALA A 8 8.59 29.76 -19.33
N GLY A 9 8.44 29.61 -18.02
CA GLY A 9 8.77 30.64 -17.02
C GLY A 9 10.09 30.36 -16.31
N SER A 10 10.89 31.41 -16.04
CA SER A 10 12.14 31.32 -15.27
C SER A 10 11.94 31.36 -13.75
N ALA A 11 10.75 31.76 -13.28
CA ALA A 11 10.43 31.88 -11.86
C ALA A 11 9.51 30.74 -11.39
N PRO A 12 9.79 30.10 -10.24
CA PRO A 12 9.00 28.97 -9.75
C PRO A 12 7.56 29.37 -9.37
N GLY A 13 6.61 28.45 -9.53
CA GLY A 13 5.21 28.62 -9.12
C GLY A 13 4.32 29.37 -10.13
N PHE A 14 3.04 29.48 -9.79
CA PHE A 14 1.99 30.09 -10.60
C PHE A 14 1.54 31.41 -9.95
N ARG A 15 1.36 32.47 -10.75
CA ARG A 15 0.77 33.73 -10.25
C ARG A 15 -0.75 33.58 -10.30
N VAL A 16 -1.39 33.72 -9.15
CA VAL A 16 -2.84 33.62 -9.03
C VAL A 16 -3.34 34.89 -8.36
N ASP A 17 -4.38 35.49 -8.94
CA ASP A 17 -5.15 36.53 -8.28
C ASP A 17 -6.15 35.85 -7.33
N PHE A 18 -5.99 36.05 -6.03
CA PHE A 18 -6.83 35.42 -5.01
C PHE A 18 -8.23 36.05 -4.88
N GLU A 19 -8.45 37.23 -5.48
CA GLU A 19 -9.76 37.87 -5.49
C GLU A 19 -10.63 37.33 -6.63
N SER A 20 -10.03 37.07 -7.80
CA SER A 20 -10.73 36.61 -9.02
C SER A 20 -10.54 35.12 -9.34
N GLY A 21 -9.51 34.48 -8.81
CA GLY A 21 -9.11 33.10 -9.15
C GLY A 21 -8.33 32.97 -10.46
N GLU A 22 -8.01 34.08 -11.15
CA GLU A 22 -7.33 34.06 -12.44
C GLU A 22 -5.86 33.64 -12.30
N VAL A 23 -5.42 32.66 -13.12
CA VAL A 23 -4.01 32.24 -13.21
C VAL A 23 -3.31 32.99 -14.34
N LEU A 24 -2.29 33.78 -14.00
CA LEU A 24 -1.59 34.64 -14.96
C LEU A 24 -0.39 33.92 -15.63
N PRO A 25 -0.16 34.17 -16.94
CA PRO A 25 0.95 33.59 -17.69
C PRO A 25 2.33 34.13 -17.25
N PRO A 26 3.42 33.39 -17.51
CA PRO A 26 4.77 33.85 -17.21
C PRO A 26 5.19 34.98 -18.17
N GLY A 27 5.79 36.06 -17.65
CA GLY A 27 6.28 37.20 -18.45
C GLY A 27 5.29 38.35 -18.69
N GLY A 28 4.13 38.34 -18.02
CA GLY A 28 3.20 39.47 -18.03
C GLY A 28 3.68 40.61 -17.13
N ASP A 29 4.59 41.44 -17.65
CA ASP A 29 5.06 42.68 -17.01
C ASP A 29 4.34 43.92 -17.61
N GLY A 30 3.31 43.71 -18.44
CA GLY A 30 2.62 44.77 -19.17
C GLY A 30 1.43 45.38 -18.42
N SER A 31 1.67 46.47 -17.70
CA SER A 31 0.78 47.63 -17.49
C SER A 31 -0.75 47.39 -17.47
N PHE A 32 -1.24 46.53 -16.58
CA PHE A 32 -2.65 46.58 -16.20
C PHE A 32 -2.73 47.05 -14.75
N THR A 33 -3.10 48.32 -14.53
CA THR A 33 -3.47 48.84 -13.22
C THR A 33 -4.94 48.44 -12.99
N PRO A 34 -5.21 47.39 -12.18
CA PRO A 34 -6.58 47.00 -11.89
C PRO A 34 -7.27 48.08 -11.04
N PRO A 35 -8.59 48.25 -11.16
CA PRO A 35 -9.35 49.18 -10.33
C PRO A 35 -9.45 48.75 -8.85
N HIS A 36 -9.03 47.52 -8.51
CA HIS A 36 -9.05 46.95 -7.16
C HIS A 36 -7.68 46.35 -6.82
N SER A 37 -7.34 46.28 -5.54
CA SER A 37 -6.09 45.72 -5.04
C SER A 37 -6.00 44.23 -5.34
N ARG A 38 -5.47 43.85 -6.52
CA ARG A 38 -5.25 42.44 -6.85
C ARG A 38 -4.36 41.80 -5.79
N SER A 39 -4.89 40.82 -5.06
CA SER A 39 -4.11 39.94 -4.18
C SER A 39 -3.38 38.91 -5.03
N LEU A 40 -2.35 39.36 -5.75
CA LEU A 40 -1.49 38.50 -6.57
C LEU A 40 -0.51 37.75 -5.70
N GLU A 41 -0.73 36.45 -5.54
CA GLU A 41 0.21 35.58 -4.85
C GLU A 41 0.84 34.57 -5.79
N ARG A 42 2.00 34.06 -5.37
CA ARG A 42 2.73 33.02 -6.06
C ARG A 42 2.51 31.71 -5.33
N VAL A 43 1.73 30.83 -5.95
CA VAL A 43 1.40 29.52 -5.37
C VAL A 43 2.21 28.42 -6.02
N SER A 44 2.61 27.44 -5.22
CA SER A 44 3.23 26.21 -5.71
C SER A 44 2.26 25.05 -5.49
N LEU A 45 1.95 24.33 -6.56
CA LEU A 45 1.10 23.15 -6.46
C LEU A 45 1.91 21.98 -5.90
N ALA A 46 1.44 21.43 -4.79
CA ALA A 46 1.99 20.23 -4.19
C ALA A 46 0.93 19.13 -4.17
N VAL A 47 1.36 17.90 -4.43
CA VAL A 47 0.54 16.71 -4.24
C VAL A 47 1.01 16.01 -2.98
N ARG A 48 0.08 15.70 -2.09
CA ARG A 48 0.31 14.82 -0.94
C ARG A 48 -0.19 13.43 -1.32
N ALA A 49 0.68 12.43 -1.25
CA ALA A 49 0.32 11.03 -1.40
C ALA A 49 0.44 10.33 -0.05
N THR A 50 -0.55 9.50 0.28
CA THR A 50 -0.53 8.59 1.42
C THR A 50 -0.49 7.17 0.87
N ARG A 51 0.28 6.28 1.50
CA ARG A 51 0.43 4.88 1.10
C ARG A 51 0.31 3.99 2.32
N ASN A 52 -0.35 2.86 2.16
CA ASN A 52 -0.46 1.89 3.24
C ASN A 52 0.86 1.17 3.44
N ILE A 53 1.18 0.90 4.70
CA ILE A 53 2.29 0.06 5.11
C ILE A 53 1.78 -1.00 6.07
N LEU A 54 2.37 -2.18 6.03
CA LEU A 54 2.09 -3.27 6.95
C LEU A 54 3.40 -3.83 7.47
N LEU A 55 3.49 -3.96 8.80
CA LEU A 55 4.64 -4.51 9.49
C LEU A 55 4.32 -5.93 9.94
N VAL A 56 5.08 -6.91 9.46
CA VAL A 56 4.96 -8.31 9.86
C VAL A 56 6.14 -8.69 10.74
N ARG A 57 5.86 -9.19 11.94
CA ARG A 57 6.88 -9.64 12.91
C ARG A 57 6.61 -11.09 13.31
N LEU A 58 7.66 -11.89 13.32
CA LEU A 58 7.62 -13.23 13.90
C LEU A 58 7.73 -13.11 15.42
N LEU A 59 6.66 -13.45 16.13
CA LEU A 59 6.60 -13.32 17.58
C LEU A 59 7.43 -14.40 18.29
N ARG A 60 7.52 -15.59 17.69
CA ARG A 60 8.27 -16.73 18.22
C ARG A 60 9.75 -16.58 17.86
N PRO A 61 10.67 -16.44 18.85
CA PRO A 61 12.10 -16.28 18.59
C PRO A 61 12.69 -17.41 17.76
N GLU A 62 12.16 -18.62 17.91
CA GLU A 62 12.65 -19.83 17.21
C GLU A 62 12.41 -19.78 15.70
N LEU A 63 11.52 -18.89 15.25
CA LEU A 63 11.23 -18.65 13.83
C LEU A 63 12.06 -17.50 13.22
N ARG A 64 12.83 -16.76 14.04
CA ARG A 64 13.59 -15.56 13.61
C ARG A 64 14.92 -15.91 12.96
N ASP A 65 14.87 -16.79 11.97
CA ASP A 65 16.01 -17.12 11.12
C ASP A 65 16.05 -16.20 9.88
N GLU A 66 17.25 -15.76 9.47
CA GLU A 66 17.41 -14.86 8.31
C GLU A 66 16.97 -15.48 6.99
N VAL A 67 17.29 -16.76 6.78
CA VAL A 67 16.95 -17.48 5.55
C VAL A 67 15.45 -17.73 5.50
N ALA A 68 14.84 -18.15 6.61
CA ALA A 68 13.41 -18.35 6.74
C ALA A 68 12.63 -17.04 6.53
N GLU A 69 13.06 -15.93 7.12
CA GLU A 69 12.42 -14.62 6.94
C GLU A 69 12.54 -14.11 5.50
N ALA A 70 13.68 -14.30 4.84
CA ALA A 70 13.84 -13.94 3.43
C ALA A 70 12.90 -14.75 2.53
N SER A 71 12.77 -16.05 2.79
CA SER A 71 11.87 -16.95 2.07
C SER A 71 10.41 -16.58 2.31
N LEU A 72 10.02 -16.35 3.57
CA LEU A 72 8.67 -15.90 3.93
C LEU A 72 8.33 -14.57 3.28
N ARG A 73 9.25 -13.60 3.29
CA ARG A 73 9.04 -12.28 2.66
C ARG A 73 8.76 -12.43 1.17
N TYR A 74 9.55 -13.25 0.47
CA TYR A 74 9.37 -13.47 -0.96
C TYR A 74 8.03 -14.17 -1.24
N ALA A 75 7.75 -15.28 -0.56
CA ALA A 75 6.53 -16.05 -0.73
C ALA A 75 5.29 -15.20 -0.42
N LEU A 76 5.32 -14.42 0.67
CA LEU A 76 4.21 -13.55 1.06
C LEU A 76 3.97 -12.43 0.04
N LYS A 77 5.03 -11.77 -0.46
CA LYS A 77 4.88 -10.76 -1.53
C LYS A 77 4.21 -11.37 -2.76
N ARG A 78 4.72 -12.51 -3.24
CA ARG A 78 4.16 -13.21 -4.41
C ARG A 78 2.73 -13.68 -4.19
N GLY A 79 2.41 -14.18 -2.99
CA GLY A 79 1.05 -14.59 -2.63
C GLY A 79 0.06 -13.42 -2.61
N ILE A 80 0.47 -12.24 -2.12
CA ILE A 80 -0.36 -11.03 -2.14
C ILE A 80 -0.59 -10.56 -3.59
N GLU A 81 0.46 -10.54 -4.41
CA GLU A 81 0.37 -10.14 -5.81
C GLU A 81 -0.60 -11.01 -6.60
N GLU A 82 -0.46 -12.33 -6.48
CA GLU A 82 -1.31 -13.27 -7.19
C GLU A 82 -2.76 -13.25 -6.68
N TYR A 83 -2.97 -13.21 -5.36
CA TYR A 83 -4.33 -13.27 -4.81
C TYR A 83 -5.15 -11.99 -5.06
N PHE A 84 -4.50 -10.82 -5.05
CA PHE A 84 -5.16 -9.54 -5.30
C PHE A 84 -4.98 -9.03 -6.73
N GLU A 85 -4.41 -9.84 -7.63
CA GLU A 85 -4.17 -9.51 -9.04
C GLU A 85 -3.36 -8.22 -9.24
N LEU A 86 -2.28 -8.07 -8.47
CA LEU A 86 -1.42 -6.88 -8.49
C LEU A 86 -0.22 -7.05 -9.42
N GLU A 87 0.16 -5.95 -10.04
CA GLU A 87 1.44 -5.84 -10.74
C GLU A 87 2.60 -5.82 -9.73
N GLU A 88 3.78 -6.32 -10.14
CA GLU A 88 4.96 -6.39 -9.25
C GLU A 88 5.42 -5.04 -8.71
N THR A 89 5.03 -3.97 -9.40
CA THR A 89 5.37 -2.58 -9.08
C THR A 89 4.35 -1.90 -8.17
N GLU A 90 3.27 -2.58 -7.76
CA GLU A 90 2.22 -2.03 -6.91
C GLU A 90 2.40 -2.35 -5.42
N ILE A 91 3.20 -3.37 -5.11
CA ILE A 91 3.59 -3.70 -3.73
C ILE A 91 5.08 -4.03 -3.62
N ALA A 92 5.70 -3.57 -2.53
CA ALA A 92 7.08 -3.87 -2.21
C ALA A 92 7.20 -4.50 -0.82
N ALA A 93 8.19 -5.38 -0.66
CA ALA A 93 8.50 -6.04 0.60
C ALA A 93 9.99 -5.89 0.94
N LYS A 94 10.33 -5.46 2.16
CA LYS A 94 11.71 -5.26 2.61
C LYS A 94 11.93 -5.85 4.00
N ALA A 95 13.12 -6.39 4.28
CA ALA A 95 13.55 -6.58 5.66
C ALA A 95 13.96 -5.23 6.25
N ILE A 96 13.53 -4.96 7.48
CA ILE A 96 13.93 -3.80 8.26
C ILE A 96 14.22 -4.22 9.71
N GLY A 97 14.90 -3.35 10.44
CA GLY A 97 15.28 -3.59 11.82
C GLY A 97 16.48 -4.52 11.98
N ARG A 98 16.87 -4.77 13.23
CA ARG A 98 17.98 -5.63 13.64
C ARG A 98 17.58 -6.38 14.91
N ASP A 99 18.22 -7.52 15.16
CA ASP A 99 18.03 -8.34 16.36
C ASP A 99 16.54 -8.61 16.64
N GLU A 100 16.07 -8.26 17.83
CA GLU A 100 14.68 -8.43 18.25
C GLU A 100 13.68 -7.50 17.53
N HIS A 101 14.16 -6.46 16.86
CA HIS A 101 13.37 -5.48 16.12
C HIS A 101 13.24 -5.81 14.62
N ARG A 102 13.72 -6.98 14.17
CA ARG A 102 13.54 -7.45 12.79
C ARG A 102 12.06 -7.55 12.42
N ALA A 103 11.76 -7.14 11.20
CA ALA A 103 10.42 -7.19 10.63
C ALA A 103 10.45 -7.21 9.10
N ILE A 104 9.36 -7.67 8.51
CA ILE A 104 9.07 -7.50 7.09
C ILE A 104 8.17 -6.28 6.94
N LEU A 105 8.63 -5.28 6.19
CA LEU A 105 7.85 -4.11 5.80
C LEU A 105 7.24 -4.34 4.41
N LEU A 106 5.92 -4.41 4.36
CA LEU A 106 5.14 -4.36 3.13
C LEU A 106 4.64 -2.92 2.93
N TYR A 107 4.72 -2.40 1.71
CA TYR A 107 4.16 -1.08 1.41
C TYR A 107 3.64 -1.01 -0.02
N GLU A 108 2.50 -0.34 -0.19
CA GLU A 108 1.91 -0.08 -1.50
C GLU A 108 2.73 1.01 -2.23
N THR A 109 3.07 0.77 -3.49
CA THR A 109 3.90 1.67 -4.30
C THR A 109 3.10 2.48 -5.31
N ALA A 110 1.86 2.08 -5.61
CA ALA A 110 0.93 2.80 -6.46
C ALA A 110 0.54 4.17 -5.85
N GLU A 111 0.38 5.18 -6.71
CA GLU A 111 -0.16 6.48 -6.30
C GLU A 111 -1.66 6.33 -6.02
N GLY A 112 -2.09 6.64 -4.80
CA GLY A 112 -3.48 6.44 -4.35
C GLY A 112 -3.71 5.19 -3.49
N GLY A 113 -2.76 4.25 -3.47
CA GLY A 113 -2.83 3.01 -2.70
C GLY A 113 -3.88 2.03 -3.24
N ALA A 114 -3.48 0.79 -3.52
CA ALA A 114 -4.42 -0.25 -3.97
C ALA A 114 -5.40 -0.67 -2.84
N GLY A 115 -5.11 -0.32 -1.58
CA GLY A 115 -5.92 -0.70 -0.43
C GLY A 115 -5.80 -2.19 -0.06
N VAL A 116 -4.90 -2.92 -0.71
CA VAL A 116 -4.69 -4.36 -0.55
C VAL A 116 -4.18 -4.70 0.84
N LEU A 117 -3.31 -3.88 1.42
CA LEU A 117 -2.80 -4.12 2.77
C LEU A 117 -3.88 -3.90 3.82
N ARG A 118 -4.83 -3.00 3.56
CA ARG A 118 -6.00 -2.80 4.40
C ARG A 118 -6.93 -4.01 4.33
N ARG A 119 -7.28 -4.44 3.11
CA ARG A 119 -8.10 -5.64 2.88
C ARG A 119 -7.49 -6.88 3.52
N LEU A 120 -6.17 -7.05 3.41
CA LEU A 120 -5.44 -8.14 4.05
C LEU A 120 -5.64 -8.21 5.57
N VAL A 121 -5.85 -7.07 6.23
CA VAL A 121 -6.08 -6.99 7.69
C VAL A 121 -7.56 -7.05 8.05
N GLU A 122 -8.44 -6.45 7.25
CA GLU A 122 -9.87 -6.32 7.55
C GLU A 122 -10.69 -7.55 7.11
N GLU A 123 -10.29 -8.23 6.04
CA GLU A 123 -11.00 -9.40 5.52
C GLU A 123 -10.56 -10.67 6.30
N PRO A 124 -11.49 -11.39 6.97
CA PRO A 124 -11.15 -12.48 7.88
C PRO A 124 -10.29 -13.60 7.28
N ASP A 125 -10.52 -13.90 6.00
CA ASP A 125 -9.87 -15.03 5.31
C ASP A 125 -8.69 -14.60 4.42
N ALA A 126 -8.45 -13.29 4.22
CA ALA A 126 -7.49 -12.82 3.22
C ALA A 126 -6.05 -13.28 3.49
N ILE A 127 -5.59 -13.23 4.74
CA ILE A 127 -4.26 -13.76 5.11
C ILE A 127 -4.17 -15.26 4.84
N ALA A 128 -5.24 -16.00 5.11
CA ALA A 128 -5.27 -17.44 4.88
C ALA A 128 -5.18 -17.74 3.38
N GLU A 129 -6.00 -17.08 2.55
CA GLU A 129 -5.96 -17.26 1.10
C GLU A 129 -4.60 -16.85 0.50
N VAL A 130 -4.06 -15.70 0.88
CA VAL A 130 -2.71 -15.27 0.50
C VAL A 130 -1.67 -16.33 0.89
N GLY A 131 -1.79 -16.93 2.08
CA GLY A 131 -0.91 -18.01 2.52
C GLY A 131 -1.03 -19.26 1.65
N ARG A 132 -2.25 -19.65 1.24
CA ARG A 132 -2.45 -20.78 0.33
C ARG A 132 -1.85 -20.50 -1.04
N THR A 133 -2.09 -19.31 -1.58
CA THR A 133 -1.54 -18.87 -2.86
C THR A 133 -0.02 -18.84 -2.83
N ALA A 134 0.58 -18.29 -1.76
CA ALA A 134 2.03 -18.29 -1.57
C ALA A 134 2.63 -19.71 -1.55
N LEU A 135 2.00 -20.64 -0.82
CA LEU A 135 2.43 -22.04 -0.78
C LEU A 135 2.30 -22.71 -2.16
N ALA A 136 1.21 -22.48 -2.88
CA ALA A 136 1.01 -23.00 -4.22
C ALA A 136 2.07 -22.50 -5.21
N ILE A 137 2.41 -21.20 -5.16
CA ILE A 137 3.51 -20.60 -5.95
C ILE A 137 4.85 -21.25 -5.61
N CYS A 138 5.07 -21.57 -4.34
CA CYS A 138 6.26 -22.30 -3.90
C CYS A 138 6.18 -23.83 -4.13
N HIS A 139 5.17 -24.31 -4.85
CA HIS A 139 4.92 -25.73 -5.14
C HIS A 139 4.75 -26.63 -3.89
N PHE A 140 4.30 -26.04 -2.78
CA PHE A 140 3.91 -26.81 -1.60
C PHE A 140 2.44 -27.23 -1.70
N GLY A 141 2.19 -28.52 -1.51
CA GLY A 141 0.84 -29.04 -1.37
C GLY A 141 0.30 -28.81 0.05
N LEU A 142 -0.81 -28.08 0.16
CA LEU A 142 -1.57 -28.03 1.40
C LEU A 142 -2.35 -29.34 1.55
N ARG A 143 -1.93 -30.19 2.49
CA ARG A 143 -2.82 -31.24 3.00
C ARG A 143 -3.89 -30.55 3.83
N ASP A 144 -5.15 -30.71 3.43
CA ASP A 144 -6.27 -30.13 4.16
C ASP A 144 -6.45 -30.83 5.51
N ARG A 145 -5.92 -30.22 6.57
CA ARG A 145 -6.10 -30.73 7.94
C ARG A 145 -7.57 -30.84 8.35
N ARG A 146 -8.50 -30.09 7.75
CA ARG A 146 -9.94 -30.23 8.05
C ARG A 146 -10.54 -31.52 7.49
N ARG A 147 -9.93 -32.09 6.45
CA ARG A 147 -10.38 -33.35 5.83
C ARG A 147 -9.72 -34.57 6.46
N ASP A 148 -8.55 -34.38 7.07
CA ASP A 148 -7.74 -35.44 7.67
C ASP A 148 -7.97 -35.62 9.19
N ASP A 149 -8.78 -34.78 9.84
CA ASP A 149 -9.28 -34.99 11.21
C ASP A 149 -10.66 -35.70 11.19
N PRO A 150 -10.74 -37.01 11.50
CA PRO A 150 -12.02 -37.73 11.56
C PRO A 150 -12.93 -37.23 12.70
N GLU A 151 -12.42 -36.46 13.65
CA GLU A 151 -13.16 -35.96 14.81
C GLU A 151 -13.97 -34.68 14.49
N ALA A 152 -13.51 -33.86 13.53
CA ALA A 152 -14.20 -32.63 13.13
C ALA A 152 -15.46 -32.89 12.27
N ALA A 153 -15.54 -34.06 11.62
CA ALA A 153 -16.67 -34.44 10.77
C ALA A 153 -17.90 -34.97 11.54
N SER A 154 -17.75 -35.26 12.84
CA SER A 154 -18.78 -35.93 13.66
C SER A 154 -19.68 -34.97 14.48
N GLY A 155 -19.54 -33.66 14.31
CA GLY A 155 -20.25 -32.65 15.12
C GLY A 155 -21.68 -32.30 14.70
N ARG A 156 -22.25 -32.92 13.66
CA ARG A 156 -23.63 -32.64 13.23
C ARG A 156 -24.41 -33.91 12.94
N ARG A 157 -24.96 -34.51 14.00
CA ARG A 157 -26.29 -35.18 14.04
C ARG A 157 -26.57 -35.70 15.44
N ALA A 158 -27.41 -34.99 16.18
CA ALA A 158 -28.38 -35.60 17.10
C ALA A 158 -29.56 -34.64 17.25
N THR A 159 -30.60 -34.90 16.47
CA THR A 159 -31.97 -34.48 16.70
C THR A 159 -32.51 -35.23 17.92
N GLY A 160 -33.34 -34.62 18.77
CA GLY A 160 -34.14 -35.38 19.73
C GLY A 160 -34.73 -34.55 20.87
N ALA A 161 -36.05 -34.41 20.83
CA ALA A 161 -36.93 -33.89 21.87
C ALA A 161 -36.56 -34.29 23.30
N PHE A 162 -36.67 -33.35 24.25
CA PHE A 162 -37.73 -33.28 25.28
C PHE A 162 -37.90 -31.81 25.71
#